data_AF-A0A3L7RVY7-F1
#
_entry.id   AF-A0A3L7RVY7-F1
#
_cell.length_a   1.000
_cell.length_b   1.000
_cell.length_c   1.000
_cell.angle_alpha   90.00
_cell.angle_beta   90.00
_cell.angle_gamma   90.00
#
_symmetry.space_group_name_H-M   'P 1'
#
loop_
_entity.id
_entity.type
_entity.pdbx_description
1 polymer ?
#
loop_
_entity_poly.entity_id
_entity_poly.type
_entity_poly.pdbx_seq_one_letter_code
_entity_poly.pdbx_strand_id
1 'polypeptide(L)'
;METFAIGGPARRRCDGVSRRHLLRLGSAGIWGGLALPGLLRAQDARAPGSPPPRAKSVIFIFLEGGPPQQDMWDPKPGASAEIRGPFKPIQTSVPGTIFTEHCARSARIAHKFTVVRSHTHADNGHATGYHYVMTGRRAPFADGEYPVPTNEHFPSLGSIVARECGSAGTVPPYVNLPHPMSAGGPGFYGPEHAPFVIEADPSQPDFEVKDLGRLAGLSEARLT
;
A
#
# COMPACT_ATOMS: atom_id res chain seq x y z
N MET A 1 16.00 -8.46 -54.70
CA MET A 1 15.62 -8.09 -53.33
C MET A 1 14.20 -7.57 -53.42
N GLU A 2 13.24 -8.47 -53.34
CA GLU A 2 11.83 -8.19 -53.59
C GLU A 2 11.18 -7.57 -52.36
N THR A 3 10.69 -6.34 -52.50
CA THR A 3 9.98 -5.63 -51.44
C THR A 3 8.49 -5.93 -51.59
N PHE A 4 7.97 -6.82 -50.74
CA PHE A 4 6.53 -7.01 -50.57
C PHE A 4 5.92 -5.75 -49.95
N ALA A 5 5.26 -4.92 -50.76
CA ALA A 5 4.52 -3.76 -50.28
C ALA A 5 3.06 -4.14 -49.94
N ILE A 6 2.71 -4.15 -48.65
CA ILE A 6 1.32 -4.31 -48.18
C ILE A 6 0.75 -2.91 -47.92
N GLY A 7 0.02 -2.37 -48.90
CA GLY A 7 -0.57 -1.03 -48.81
C GLY A 7 -1.74 -0.76 -49.76
N GLY A 8 -2.40 -1.80 -50.29
CA GLY A 8 -3.59 -1.63 -51.12
C GLY A 8 -4.82 -1.16 -50.30
N PRO A 9 -5.75 -0.41 -50.91
CA PRO A 9 -6.95 0.07 -50.23
C PRO A 9 -7.75 -1.10 -49.65
N ALA A 10 -8.14 -0.97 -48.39
CA ALA A 10 -8.88 -2.00 -47.67
C ALA A 10 -10.23 -2.27 -48.34
N ARG A 11 -10.34 -3.40 -49.04
CA ARG A 11 -11.65 -3.92 -49.47
C ARG A 11 -12.48 -4.18 -48.21
N ARG A 12 -13.52 -3.37 -47.99
CA ARG A 12 -14.57 -3.69 -47.03
C ARG A 12 -15.25 -4.96 -47.54
N ARG A 13 -15.10 -6.06 -46.81
CA ARG A 13 -15.98 -7.22 -47.01
C ARG A 13 -17.38 -6.81 -46.52
N CYS A 14 -18.43 -7.21 -47.23
CA CYS A 14 -19.81 -6.81 -46.97
C CYS A 14 -20.37 -7.35 -45.63
N ASP A 15 -19.56 -8.05 -44.84
CA ASP A 15 -19.86 -8.58 -43.51
C ASP A 15 -19.50 -7.62 -42.36
N GLY A 16 -18.90 -6.46 -42.67
CA GLY A 16 -18.52 -5.46 -41.65
C GLY A 16 -17.29 -5.84 -40.80
N VAL A 17 -16.65 -6.98 -41.09
CA VAL A 17 -15.49 -7.46 -40.32
C VAL A 17 -14.20 -6.93 -40.95
N SER A 18 -13.61 -5.91 -40.31
CA SER A 18 -12.33 -5.35 -40.74
C SER A 18 -11.14 -6.22 -40.28
N ARG A 19 -10.02 -6.18 -41.02
CA ARG A 19 -8.74 -6.78 -40.58
C ARG A 19 -8.35 -6.33 -39.16
N ARG A 20 -8.69 -5.10 -38.78
CA ARG A 20 -8.46 -4.55 -37.44
C ARG A 20 -9.35 -5.21 -36.37
N HIS A 21 -10.59 -5.62 -36.71
CA HIS A 21 -11.43 -6.41 -35.81
C HIS A 21 -10.84 -7.80 -35.57
N LEU A 22 -10.38 -8.48 -36.62
CA LEU A 22 -9.72 -9.78 -36.49
C LEU A 22 -8.43 -9.69 -35.66
N LEU A 23 -7.60 -8.65 -35.85
CA LEU A 23 -6.40 -8.45 -35.05
C LEU A 23 -6.72 -8.12 -33.58
N ARG A 24 -7.78 -7.34 -33.30
CA ARG A 24 -8.22 -7.03 -31.92
C ARG A 24 -8.80 -8.26 -31.21
N LEU A 25 -9.60 -9.06 -31.89
CA LEU A 25 -10.14 -10.31 -31.35
C LEU A 25 -9.04 -11.35 -31.18
N GLY A 26 -8.14 -11.47 -32.14
CA GLY A 26 -6.96 -12.35 -32.07
C GLY A 26 -6.00 -11.94 -30.95
N SER A 27 -5.74 -10.63 -30.76
CA SER A 27 -4.92 -10.15 -29.65
C SER A 27 -5.62 -10.36 -28.31
N ALA A 28 -6.93 -10.15 -28.21
CA ALA A 28 -7.69 -10.46 -27.00
C ALA A 28 -7.68 -11.97 -26.69
N GLY A 29 -7.72 -12.83 -27.71
CA GLY A 29 -7.61 -14.28 -27.55
C GLY A 29 -6.21 -14.76 -27.17
N ILE A 30 -5.15 -14.16 -27.70
CA ILE A 30 -3.75 -14.51 -27.38
C ILE A 30 -3.37 -13.97 -26.00
N TRP A 31 -3.61 -12.68 -25.74
CA TRP A 31 -3.28 -12.08 -24.45
C TRP A 31 -4.24 -12.51 -23.35
N GLY A 32 -5.55 -12.56 -23.62
CA GLY A 32 -6.55 -13.05 -22.68
C GLY A 32 -6.46 -14.56 -22.47
N GLY A 33 -6.30 -15.36 -23.52
CA GLY A 33 -6.23 -16.82 -23.42
C GLY A 33 -4.94 -17.37 -22.81
N LEU A 34 -3.82 -16.67 -22.95
CA LEU A 34 -2.54 -17.07 -22.32
C LEU A 34 -2.32 -16.43 -20.94
N ALA A 35 -2.80 -15.20 -20.72
CA ALA A 35 -2.63 -14.53 -19.43
C ALA A 35 -3.71 -14.93 -18.42
N LEU A 36 -4.95 -15.21 -18.84
CA LEU A 36 -6.04 -15.52 -17.91
C LEU A 36 -5.80 -16.82 -17.12
N PRO A 37 -5.32 -17.94 -17.69
CA PRO A 37 -4.96 -19.11 -16.88
C PRO A 37 -3.83 -18.83 -15.91
N GLY A 38 -2.84 -18.02 -16.28
CA GLY A 38 -1.78 -17.57 -15.39
C GLY A 38 -2.31 -16.66 -14.28
N LEU A 39 -3.26 -15.79 -14.59
CA LEU A 39 -3.93 -14.89 -13.65
C LEU A 39 -4.84 -15.67 -12.69
N LEU A 40 -5.61 -16.64 -13.18
CA LEU A 40 -6.45 -17.53 -12.38
C LEU A 40 -5.59 -18.42 -11.46
N ARG A 41 -4.47 -18.95 -11.95
CA ARG A 41 -3.48 -19.67 -11.12
C ARG A 41 -2.78 -18.77 -10.09
N ALA A 42 -2.59 -17.49 -10.40
CA ALA A 42 -2.05 -16.52 -9.45
C ALA A 42 -3.10 -16.05 -8.43
N GLN A 43 -4.38 -16.01 -8.81
CA GLN A 43 -5.52 -15.81 -7.91
C GLN A 43 -5.73 -17.01 -6.98
N ASP A 44 -5.37 -18.21 -7.44
CA ASP A 44 -5.23 -19.43 -6.62
C ASP A 44 -3.97 -19.38 -5.72
N ALA A 45 -3.72 -18.25 -5.06
CA ALA A 45 -2.75 -18.16 -3.96
C ALA A 45 -3.07 -19.12 -2.79
N ARG A 46 -4.23 -19.80 -2.85
CA ARG A 46 -4.67 -20.92 -1.99
C ARG A 46 -4.79 -22.25 -2.75
N ALA A 47 -3.95 -22.49 -3.76
CA ALA A 47 -3.82 -23.81 -4.36
C ALA A 47 -3.62 -24.88 -3.25
N PRO A 48 -4.25 -26.07 -3.35
CA PRO A 48 -4.02 -27.15 -2.40
C PRO A 48 -2.51 -27.47 -2.34
N GLY A 49 -1.89 -27.26 -1.17
CA GLY A 49 -0.45 -27.43 -0.97
C GLY A 49 0.38 -26.16 -0.89
N SER A 50 -0.21 -24.97 -1.06
CA SER A 50 0.47 -23.72 -0.70
C SER A 50 0.88 -23.75 0.78
N PRO A 51 2.12 -23.39 1.13
CA PRO A 51 2.52 -23.33 2.53
C PRO A 51 1.62 -22.34 3.27
N PRO A 52 1.26 -22.63 4.53
CA PRO A 52 0.44 -21.71 5.31
C PRO A 52 1.13 -20.34 5.38
N PRO A 53 0.34 -19.24 5.41
CA PRO A 53 0.91 -17.90 5.58
C PRO A 53 1.79 -17.88 6.83
N ARG A 54 3.03 -17.44 6.66
CA ARG A 54 4.04 -17.46 7.72
C ARG A 54 4.00 -16.22 8.63
N ALA A 55 3.47 -15.11 8.13
CA ALA A 55 3.37 -13.86 8.89
C ALA A 55 2.25 -13.99 9.93
N LYS A 56 2.60 -13.80 11.21
CA LYS A 56 1.65 -13.84 12.33
C LYS A 56 1.18 -12.43 12.74
N SER A 57 2.00 -11.43 12.47
CA SER A 57 1.75 -10.03 12.85
C SER A 57 2.34 -9.13 11.77
N VAL A 58 1.75 -7.96 11.57
CA VAL A 58 2.18 -6.96 10.60
C VAL A 58 2.36 -5.64 11.33
N ILE A 59 3.49 -4.97 11.08
CA ILE A 59 3.70 -3.60 11.51
C ILE A 59 3.52 -2.72 10.26
N PHE A 60 2.55 -1.81 10.33
CA PHE A 60 2.32 -0.82 9.29
C PHE A 60 2.98 0.49 9.70
N ILE A 61 3.91 0.98 8.88
CA ILE A 61 4.59 2.25 9.08
C ILE A 61 4.09 3.22 8.01
N PHE A 62 3.31 4.20 8.43
CA PHE A 62 2.88 5.30 7.59
C PHE A 62 3.76 6.52 7.88
N LEU A 63 4.47 7.02 6.87
CA LEU A 63 5.32 8.20 6.99
C LEU A 63 4.52 9.45 6.61
N GLU A 64 3.85 10.05 7.58
CA GLU A 64 3.13 11.31 7.38
C GLU A 64 4.10 12.42 6.96
N GLY A 65 3.85 13.03 5.79
CA GLY A 65 4.77 14.01 5.17
C GLY A 65 6.08 13.42 4.65
N GLY A 66 6.25 12.10 4.66
CA GLY A 66 7.51 11.40 4.39
C GLY A 66 8.20 11.77 3.07
N PRO A 67 9.50 11.44 2.92
CA PRO A 67 10.27 11.84 1.76
C PRO A 67 9.67 11.27 0.46
N PRO A 68 9.79 11.98 -0.67
CA PRO A 68 9.28 11.50 -1.93
C PRO A 68 10.03 10.24 -2.38
N GLN A 69 9.34 9.34 -3.09
CA GLN A 69 9.85 8.01 -3.44
C GLN A 69 11.14 8.06 -4.28
N GLN A 70 11.26 9.06 -5.16
CA GLN A 70 12.45 9.30 -5.99
C GLN A 70 13.70 9.68 -5.20
N ASP A 71 13.52 10.20 -3.98
CA ASP A 71 14.60 10.53 -3.07
C ASP A 71 14.92 9.36 -2.11
N MET A 72 14.22 8.23 -2.24
CA MET A 72 14.33 7.05 -1.38
C MET A 72 14.57 5.74 -2.15
N TRP A 73 13.51 4.92 -2.28
CA TRP A 73 13.57 3.54 -2.79
C TRP A 73 13.32 3.42 -4.29
N ASP A 74 13.02 4.52 -4.97
CA ASP A 74 12.71 4.53 -6.41
C ASP A 74 13.37 5.70 -7.16
N PRO A 75 14.70 5.86 -7.08
CA PRO A 75 15.39 6.96 -7.74
C PRO A 75 15.19 6.91 -9.26
N LYS A 76 15.15 8.09 -9.87
CA LYS A 76 14.95 8.27 -11.33
C LYS A 76 16.23 8.77 -12.01
N PRO A 77 17.34 8.01 -12.03
CA PRO A 77 18.64 8.51 -12.47
C PRO A 77 18.65 9.03 -13.92
N GLY A 78 17.77 8.50 -14.78
CA GLY A 78 17.61 8.93 -16.17
C GLY A 78 16.66 10.13 -16.38
N ALA A 79 15.98 10.62 -15.34
CA ALA A 79 15.16 11.82 -15.44
C ALA A 79 16.03 13.09 -15.34
N SER A 80 15.46 14.26 -15.66
CA SER A 80 16.16 15.54 -15.54
C SER A 80 16.48 15.86 -14.06
N ALA A 81 17.41 16.78 -13.83
CA ALA A 81 17.86 17.13 -12.48
C ALA A 81 16.71 17.65 -11.59
N GLU A 82 15.76 18.36 -12.20
CA GLU A 82 14.56 18.91 -11.55
C GLU A 82 13.57 17.83 -11.11
N ILE A 83 13.62 16.64 -11.73
CA ILE A 83 12.70 15.52 -11.42
C ILE A 83 13.37 14.50 -10.51
N ARG A 84 14.62 14.11 -10.81
CA ARG A 84 15.30 13.01 -10.09
C ARG A 84 15.82 13.40 -8.71
N GLY A 85 15.82 14.69 -8.39
CA GLY A 85 16.38 15.22 -7.14
C GLY A 85 17.92 15.28 -7.14
N PRO A 86 18.50 15.85 -6.07
CA PRO A 86 19.95 16.03 -5.94
C PRO A 86 20.69 14.78 -5.44
N PHE A 87 19.96 13.75 -5.00
CA PHE A 87 20.53 12.62 -4.28
C PHE A 87 21.14 11.58 -5.19
N LYS A 88 22.26 10.98 -4.76
CA LYS A 88 22.99 10.00 -5.56
C LYS A 88 22.34 8.61 -5.45
N PRO A 89 22.18 7.89 -6.58
CA PRO A 89 21.79 6.50 -6.54
C PRO A 89 22.94 5.63 -6.00
N ILE A 90 22.60 4.61 -5.23
CA ILE A 90 23.48 3.58 -4.70
C ILE A 90 22.98 2.20 -5.11
N GLN A 91 23.90 1.26 -5.29
CA GLN A 91 23.55 -0.15 -5.49
C GLN A 91 23.03 -0.77 -4.20
N THR A 92 22.10 -1.70 -4.33
CA THR A 92 21.60 -2.49 -3.20
C THR A 92 22.22 -3.89 -3.19
N SER A 93 21.93 -4.67 -2.15
CA SER A 93 22.28 -6.09 -2.08
C SER A 93 21.60 -6.98 -3.14
N VAL A 94 20.63 -6.45 -3.90
CA VAL A 94 19.97 -7.13 -5.02
C VAL A 94 20.47 -6.55 -6.33
N PRO A 95 21.16 -7.33 -7.19
CA PRO A 95 21.64 -6.86 -8.48
C PRO A 95 20.53 -6.22 -9.33
N GLY A 96 20.82 -5.08 -9.93
CA GLY A 96 19.86 -4.32 -10.74
C GLY A 96 18.85 -3.48 -9.95
N THR A 97 18.86 -3.56 -8.62
CA THR A 97 18.04 -2.67 -7.76
C THR A 97 18.90 -1.56 -7.17
N ILE A 98 18.43 -0.33 -7.29
CA ILE A 98 19.09 0.89 -6.79
C ILE A 98 18.16 1.65 -5.84
N PHE A 99 18.74 2.30 -4.82
CA PHE A 99 18.09 3.29 -3.94
C PHE A 99 18.92 4.57 -3.90
N THR A 100 18.53 5.59 -3.14
CA THR A 100 19.38 6.76 -2.89
C THR A 100 20.34 6.54 -1.71
N GLU A 101 21.38 7.38 -1.61
CA GLU A 101 22.36 7.35 -0.52
C GLU A 101 21.75 7.46 0.89
N HIS A 102 20.59 8.10 1.04
CA HIS A 102 19.85 8.16 2.30
C HIS A 102 19.24 6.83 2.74
N CYS A 103 19.11 5.87 1.82
CA CYS A 103 18.61 4.54 2.09
C CYS A 103 19.74 3.50 2.27
N ALA A 104 20.96 3.91 2.62
CA ALA A 104 22.13 3.01 2.69
C ALA A 104 21.93 1.76 3.56
N ARG A 105 21.28 1.89 4.73
CA ARG A 105 20.99 0.74 5.60
C ARG A 105 19.98 -0.21 4.95
N SER A 106 18.94 0.34 4.32
CA SER A 106 17.93 -0.43 3.58
C SER A 106 18.53 -1.12 2.36
N ALA A 107 19.41 -0.44 1.62
CA ALA A 107 20.10 -0.99 0.44
C ALA A 107 20.89 -2.25 0.78
N ARG A 108 21.60 -2.27 1.93
CA ARG A 108 22.36 -3.45 2.41
C ARG A 108 21.49 -4.68 2.68
N ILE A 109 20.21 -4.48 3.01
CA ILE A 109 19.27 -5.58 3.31
C ILE A 109 18.14 -5.71 2.29
N ALA A 110 18.27 -5.11 1.10
CA ALA A 110 17.26 -5.16 0.05
C ALA A 110 16.84 -6.59 -0.35
N HIS A 111 17.70 -7.59 -0.21
CA HIS A 111 17.35 -9.00 -0.43
C HIS A 111 16.36 -9.59 0.59
N LYS A 112 16.03 -8.85 1.66
CA LYS A 112 15.10 -9.27 2.72
C LYS A 112 13.70 -8.68 2.57
N PHE A 113 13.49 -7.76 1.62
CA PHE A 113 12.19 -7.12 1.42
C PHE A 113 11.92 -6.81 -0.05
N THR A 114 10.66 -6.56 -0.37
CA THR A 114 10.23 -6.20 -1.72
C THR A 114 9.75 -4.77 -1.75
N VAL A 115 10.19 -4.00 -2.74
CA VAL A 115 9.66 -2.65 -3.02
C VAL A 115 8.53 -2.76 -4.02
N VAL A 116 7.35 -2.29 -3.66
CA VAL A 116 6.17 -2.26 -4.53
C VAL A 116 6.00 -0.84 -5.08
N ARG A 117 6.19 -0.65 -6.39
CA ARG A 117 6.13 0.65 -7.09
C ARG A 117 4.86 0.84 -7.92
N SER A 118 3.90 -0.08 -7.80
CA SER A 118 2.68 -0.11 -8.63
C SER A 118 1.52 0.69 -8.04
N HIS A 119 1.69 1.29 -6.86
CA HIS A 119 0.64 2.09 -6.23
C HIS A 119 0.67 3.53 -6.76
N THR A 120 -0.45 3.98 -7.32
CA THR A 120 -0.61 5.36 -7.81
C THR A 120 -2.08 5.77 -7.69
N HIS A 121 -2.31 7.06 -7.48
CA HIS A 121 -3.62 7.70 -7.54
C HIS A 121 -3.50 9.09 -8.19
N ALA A 122 -4.61 9.65 -8.63
CA ALA A 122 -4.65 10.99 -9.23
C ALA A 122 -4.82 12.12 -8.21
N ASP A 123 -4.87 11.79 -6.92
CA ASP A 123 -4.96 12.76 -5.83
C ASP A 123 -3.58 13.36 -5.52
N ASN A 124 -3.50 14.69 -5.41
CA ASN A 124 -2.28 15.44 -5.11
C ASN A 124 -2.36 16.19 -3.77
N GLY A 125 -3.46 16.03 -3.03
CA GLY A 125 -3.67 16.67 -1.75
C GLY A 125 -3.08 15.88 -0.59
N HIS A 126 -2.65 16.58 0.45
CA HIS A 126 -2.07 15.96 1.63
C HIS A 126 -3.11 15.16 2.44
N ALA A 127 -4.21 15.81 2.83
CA ALA A 127 -5.28 15.21 3.62
C ALA A 127 -6.07 14.18 2.80
N THR A 128 -6.35 14.51 1.54
CA THR A 128 -7.14 13.66 0.64
C THR A 128 -6.37 12.43 0.17
N GLY A 129 -5.07 12.56 -0.09
CA GLY A 129 -4.17 11.44 -0.38
C GLY A 129 -3.99 10.51 0.82
N TYR A 130 -3.85 11.07 2.03
CA TYR A 130 -3.80 10.29 3.26
C TYR A 130 -5.06 9.43 3.46
N HIS A 131 -6.24 10.02 3.29
CA HIS A 131 -7.50 9.27 3.29
C HIS A 131 -7.52 8.18 2.24
N TYR A 132 -7.01 8.45 1.03
CA TYR A 132 -6.93 7.46 -0.04
C TYR A 132 -6.10 6.24 0.36
N VAL A 133 -4.90 6.44 0.92
CA VAL A 133 -4.02 5.34 1.33
C VAL A 133 -4.64 4.55 2.48
N MET A 134 -5.22 5.22 3.46
CA MET A 134 -5.73 4.54 4.66
C MET A 134 -7.05 3.82 4.42
N THR A 135 -7.91 4.30 3.52
CA THR A 135 -9.26 3.74 3.32
C THR A 135 -9.42 3.01 1.98
N GLY A 136 -8.48 3.21 1.04
CA GLY A 136 -8.63 2.79 -0.36
C GLY A 136 -9.68 3.59 -1.14
N ARG A 137 -10.17 4.71 -0.60
CA ARG A 137 -11.25 5.50 -1.18
C ARG A 137 -10.84 6.96 -1.35
N ARG A 138 -11.25 7.55 -2.46
CA ARG A 138 -11.11 8.98 -2.70
C ARG A 138 -11.85 9.76 -1.60
N ALA A 139 -11.19 10.76 -1.05
CA ALA A 139 -11.77 11.63 -0.03
C ALA A 139 -13.02 12.37 -0.56
N PRO A 140 -14.11 12.45 0.22
CA PRO A 140 -15.30 13.23 -0.13
C PRO A 140 -15.20 14.72 0.25
N PHE A 141 -14.04 15.18 0.73
CA PHE A 141 -13.76 16.54 1.19
C PHE A 141 -12.61 17.17 0.39
N ALA A 142 -12.47 18.49 0.51
CA ALA A 142 -11.38 19.22 -0.14
C ALA A 142 -10.07 19.06 0.64
N ASP A 143 -8.94 19.12 -0.08
CA ASP A 143 -7.64 19.14 0.59
C ASP A 143 -7.47 20.40 1.45
N GLY A 144 -6.78 20.27 2.58
CA GLY A 144 -6.65 21.32 3.59
C GLY A 144 -7.75 21.30 4.66
N GLU A 145 -8.80 20.51 4.49
CA GLU A 145 -9.71 20.14 5.57
C GLU A 145 -9.09 18.97 6.37
N TYR A 146 -8.96 19.12 7.69
CA TYR A 146 -8.40 18.11 8.59
C TYR A 146 -9.40 17.64 9.66
N PRO A 147 -10.59 17.12 9.30
CA PRO A 147 -11.45 16.48 10.29
C PRO A 147 -10.74 15.24 10.82
N VAL A 148 -10.56 15.08 12.15
CA VAL A 148 -9.93 13.88 12.72
C VAL A 148 -10.95 13.09 13.54
N PRO A 149 -11.25 11.82 13.20
CA PRO A 149 -10.83 11.10 12.00
C PRO A 149 -11.67 11.48 10.75
N THR A 150 -11.00 11.70 9.61
CA THR A 150 -11.57 12.08 8.30
C THR A 150 -12.43 10.99 7.66
N ASN A 151 -12.36 9.76 8.16
CA ASN A 151 -12.89 8.58 7.50
C ASN A 151 -14.20 8.09 8.13
N GLU A 152 -15.14 9.01 8.37
CA GLU A 152 -16.45 8.73 8.98
C GLU A 152 -17.25 7.65 8.23
N HIS A 153 -17.09 7.58 6.91
CA HIS A 153 -17.72 6.53 6.11
C HIS A 153 -16.87 5.27 6.05
N PHE A 154 -15.64 5.32 5.53
CA PHE A 154 -14.90 4.10 5.23
C PHE A 154 -13.86 3.78 6.31
N PRO A 155 -13.83 2.53 6.83
CA PRO A 155 -12.85 2.13 7.83
C PRO A 155 -11.43 2.26 7.31
N SER A 156 -10.50 2.60 8.20
CA SER A 156 -9.07 2.57 7.90
C SER A 156 -8.58 1.12 7.72
N LEU A 157 -7.45 0.94 7.05
CA LEU A 157 -6.79 -0.37 6.90
C LEU A 157 -6.58 -1.05 8.25
N GLY A 158 -6.17 -0.30 9.28
CA GLY A 158 -6.00 -0.82 10.63
C GLY A 158 -7.30 -1.32 11.24
N SER A 159 -8.39 -0.56 11.07
CA SER A 159 -9.73 -0.94 11.55
C SER A 159 -10.28 -2.17 10.82
N ILE A 160 -10.02 -2.29 9.52
CA ILE A 160 -10.36 -3.49 8.73
C ILE A 160 -9.60 -4.70 9.27
N VAL A 161 -8.29 -4.60 9.45
CA VAL A 161 -7.49 -5.70 9.99
C VAL A 161 -7.95 -6.07 11.40
N ALA A 162 -8.20 -5.09 12.27
CA ALA A 162 -8.67 -5.33 13.63
C ALA A 162 -10.01 -6.09 13.66
N ARG A 163 -10.94 -5.73 12.79
CA ARG A 163 -12.24 -6.41 12.68
C ARG A 163 -12.11 -7.82 12.12
N GLU A 164 -11.42 -7.97 11.00
CA GLU A 164 -11.37 -9.24 10.25
C GLU A 164 -10.45 -10.26 10.91
N CYS A 165 -9.39 -9.82 11.59
CA CYS A 165 -8.47 -10.71 12.31
C CYS A 165 -8.81 -10.85 13.80
N GLY A 166 -9.60 -9.94 14.37
CA GLY A 166 -9.92 -9.91 15.79
C GLY A 166 -8.70 -9.64 16.68
N SER A 167 -8.89 -9.77 18.00
CA SER A 167 -7.77 -9.73 18.95
C SER A 167 -7.10 -11.10 19.06
N ALA A 168 -5.77 -11.11 19.01
CA ALA A 168 -4.96 -12.30 19.21
C ALA A 168 -4.46 -12.45 20.66
N GLY A 169 -4.90 -11.60 21.60
CA GLY A 169 -4.44 -11.63 22.99
C GLY A 169 -4.99 -10.49 23.85
N THR A 170 -4.18 -10.04 24.81
CA THR A 170 -4.55 -9.00 25.79
C THR A 170 -4.27 -7.57 25.32
N VAL A 171 -3.62 -7.41 24.16
CA VAL A 171 -3.28 -6.11 23.57
C VAL A 171 -4.32 -5.73 22.52
N PRO A 172 -4.69 -4.44 22.40
CA PRO A 172 -5.59 -3.99 21.33
C PRO A 172 -5.09 -4.40 19.94
N PRO A 173 -5.98 -4.84 19.04
CA PRO A 173 -5.60 -5.33 17.71
C PRO A 173 -5.14 -4.21 16.74
N TYR A 174 -5.37 -2.95 17.10
CA TYR A 174 -4.97 -1.79 16.32
C TYR A 174 -4.63 -0.63 17.24
N VAL A 175 -3.42 -0.09 17.08
CA VAL A 175 -2.85 0.97 17.92
C VAL A 175 -2.31 2.09 17.04
N ASN A 176 -2.63 3.34 17.39
CA ASN A 176 -2.06 4.53 16.75
C ASN A 176 -1.12 5.27 17.72
N LEU A 177 0.00 5.74 17.18
CA LEU A 177 1.07 6.43 17.90
C LEU A 177 1.65 7.54 17.01
N PRO A 178 2.04 8.71 17.57
CA PRO A 178 1.81 9.18 18.94
C PRO A 178 0.51 10.02 19.05
N HIS A 179 -0.35 10.00 18.05
CA HIS A 179 -1.63 10.72 18.03
C HIS A 179 -2.60 10.01 17.07
N PRO A 180 -3.90 10.35 17.07
CA PRO A 180 -4.84 9.76 16.13
C PRO A 180 -4.43 10.06 14.69
N MET A 181 -4.24 9.02 13.88
CA MET A 181 -4.05 9.18 12.44
C MET A 181 -5.30 9.81 11.81
N SER A 182 -5.10 10.83 10.95
CA SER A 182 -6.21 11.59 10.35
C SER A 182 -7.23 10.70 9.62
N ALA A 183 -6.81 9.64 8.93
CA ALA A 183 -7.70 8.65 8.30
C ALA A 183 -7.63 7.27 8.98
N GLY A 184 -7.30 7.24 10.26
CA GLY A 184 -7.11 6.02 11.04
C GLY A 184 -8.35 5.49 11.75
N GLY A 185 -9.52 6.14 11.60
CA GLY A 185 -10.73 5.81 12.35
C GLY A 185 -11.45 4.55 11.86
N PRO A 186 -12.54 4.14 12.56
CA PRO A 186 -13.31 2.94 12.22
C PRO A 186 -14.35 3.15 11.10
N GLY A 187 -14.69 4.39 10.73
CA GLY A 187 -15.80 4.66 9.82
C GLY A 187 -17.10 3.98 10.26
N PHE A 188 -17.86 3.43 9.31
CA PHE A 188 -19.13 2.74 9.59
C PHE A 188 -19.00 1.46 10.43
N TYR A 189 -17.79 0.99 10.75
CA TYR A 189 -17.60 -0.14 11.66
C TYR A 189 -17.89 0.20 13.13
N GLY A 190 -17.90 1.48 13.49
CA GLY A 190 -18.22 1.91 14.85
C GLY A 190 -17.03 1.83 15.82
N PRO A 191 -17.20 2.37 17.04
CA PRO A 191 -16.10 2.65 17.97
C PRO A 191 -15.37 1.39 18.47
N GLU A 192 -16.01 0.22 18.44
CA GLU A 192 -15.39 -1.07 18.81
C GLU A 192 -14.21 -1.46 17.92
N HIS A 193 -14.12 -0.89 16.72
CA HIS A 193 -13.02 -1.09 15.78
C HIS A 193 -12.11 0.15 15.65
N ALA A 194 -12.25 1.12 16.56
CA ALA A 194 -11.37 2.28 16.61
C ALA A 194 -9.95 1.88 17.06
N PRO A 195 -8.91 2.63 16.62
CA PRO A 195 -7.58 2.43 17.14
C PRO A 195 -7.53 2.74 18.64
N PHE A 196 -6.74 1.98 19.37
CA PHE A 196 -6.25 2.40 20.68
C PHE A 196 -5.17 3.46 20.48
N VAL A 197 -5.45 4.71 20.82
CA VAL A 197 -4.52 5.83 20.58
C VAL A 197 -3.64 6.02 21.80
N ILE A 198 -2.32 6.01 21.59
CA ILE A 198 -1.34 6.33 22.62
C ILE A 198 -0.80 7.73 22.33
N GLU A 199 -1.28 8.70 23.09
CA GLU A 199 -0.85 10.10 23.02
C GLU A 199 0.33 10.38 23.95
N ALA A 200 1.44 9.68 23.72
CA ALA A 200 2.68 9.83 24.48
C ALA A 200 3.88 9.53 23.59
N ASP A 201 5.01 10.21 23.87
CA ASP A 201 6.26 10.00 23.16
C ASP A 201 7.06 8.87 23.84
N PRO A 202 7.24 7.71 23.18
CA PRO A 202 7.96 6.56 23.75
C PRO A 202 9.46 6.79 23.95
N SER A 203 10.00 7.91 23.47
CA SER A 203 11.39 8.30 23.72
C SER A 203 11.60 9.06 25.04
N GLN A 204 10.51 9.51 25.68
CA GLN A 204 10.60 10.24 26.95
C GLN A 204 10.78 9.28 28.14
N PRO A 205 11.55 9.68 29.16
CA PRO A 205 11.83 8.82 30.32
C PRO A 205 10.59 8.53 31.18
N ASP A 206 9.55 9.35 31.06
CA ASP A 206 8.26 9.24 31.75
C ASP A 206 7.15 8.66 30.85
N PHE A 207 7.51 8.00 29.74
CA PHE A 207 6.54 7.36 28.86
C PHE A 207 5.67 6.36 29.63
N GLU A 208 4.37 6.60 29.63
CA GLU A 208 3.35 5.71 30.15
C GLU A 208 2.19 5.59 29.15
N VAL A 209 1.69 4.38 28.98
CA VAL A 209 0.47 4.15 28.22
C VAL A 209 -0.72 4.34 29.15
N LYS A 210 -1.46 5.42 28.93
CA LYS A 210 -2.70 5.71 29.66
C LYS A 210 -3.66 4.51 29.55
N ASP A 211 -4.39 4.25 30.63
CA ASP A 211 -5.40 3.20 30.74
C ASP A 211 -4.89 1.74 30.67
N LEU A 212 -3.57 1.51 30.61
CA LEU A 212 -2.94 0.19 30.76
C LEU A 212 -2.13 0.03 32.07
N GLY A 213 -2.13 1.06 32.93
CA GLY A 213 -1.47 1.04 34.23
C GLY A 213 -2.17 0.13 35.25
N ARG A 214 -1.43 -0.29 36.29
CA ARG A 214 -2.04 -1.01 37.42
C ARG A 214 -2.97 -0.07 38.18
N LEU A 215 -4.22 -0.47 38.38
CA LEU A 215 -5.13 0.20 39.29
C LEU A 215 -4.54 0.18 40.71
N ALA A 216 -4.35 1.36 41.30
CA ALA A 216 -3.81 1.49 42.64
C ALA A 216 -4.66 0.71 43.65
N GLY A 217 -4.04 -0.22 44.38
CA GLY A 217 -4.72 -1.05 45.40
C GLY A 217 -5.20 -2.44 44.92
N LEU A 218 -5.06 -2.78 43.65
CA LEU A 218 -5.33 -4.14 43.14
C LEU A 218 -4.07 -5.01 43.21
N SER A 219 -4.06 -5.98 44.14
CA SER A 219 -3.01 -6.98 44.26
C SER A 219 -3.05 -7.99 43.11
N GLU A 220 -1.90 -8.55 42.69
CA GLU A 220 -1.82 -9.59 41.64
C GLU A 220 -2.76 -10.77 41.87
N ALA A 221 -2.99 -11.16 43.13
CA ALA A 221 -3.90 -12.24 43.50
C ALA A 221 -5.38 -12.00 43.11
N ARG A 222 -5.75 -10.79 42.68
CA ARG A 222 -7.10 -10.44 42.21
C ARG A 222 -7.22 -10.34 40.69
N LEU A 223 -6.11 -10.53 39.95
CA LEU A 223 -6.04 -10.43 38.49
C LEU A 223 -5.90 -11.80 37.79
N THR A 224 -5.79 -12.89 38.57
CA THR A 224 -5.79 -14.29 38.12
C THR A 224 -7.13 -14.94 38.43
#